data_AF-A0A0F9AHQ6-F1
#
_entry.id   AF-A0A0F9AHQ6-F1
#
_cell.length_a   1.000
_cell.length_b   1.000
_cell.length_c   1.000
_cell.angle_alpha   90.00
_cell.angle_beta   90.00
_cell.angle_gamma   90.00
#
_symmetry.space_group_name_H-M   'P 1'
#
loop_
_entity.id
_entity.type
_entity.pdbx_description
1 polymer ?
#
loop_
_entity_poly.entity_id
_entity_poly.type
_entity_poly.pdbx_seq_one_letter_code
_entity_poly.pdbx_strand_id
1 'polypeptide(L)'
;MGVRKFPLPDTPEYDDIKVRWENNEVELGQLAKELGMTPKAVKSSLTDNGIKRKDKMVYQATAREDMVVNLPPVKIRQYKISDKEGDEEVVILHASDGHAGKITRSFNKDVYRDRMGQMFESAITIVKLHRKMYSIRKVVVVNTGDNNQGENPHQGSVIGDVEMGARDQVKYIAAPMWNDVLGSLKQHFDGVEMQCYPGNHGHDKLAPATSSYDLMLYDRYLCFTGDAEFTRFEGPAWNYKDVVDHY
;
A
#
# COMPACT_ATOMS: atom_id res chain seq x y z
N MET A 1 47.10 30.71 -1.17
CA MET A 1 45.97 30.88 -0.24
C MET A 1 45.84 29.59 0.57
N GLY A 2 45.87 29.67 1.89
CA GLY A 2 45.72 28.48 2.74
C GLY A 2 44.33 27.87 2.53
N VAL A 3 44.27 26.58 2.24
CA VAL A 3 43.01 25.83 2.15
C VAL A 3 42.41 25.78 3.56
N ARG A 4 41.32 26.51 3.79
CA ARG A 4 40.57 26.41 5.05
C ARG A 4 40.04 24.98 5.18
N LYS A 5 40.26 24.39 6.35
CA LYS A 5 39.80 23.03 6.68
C LYS A 5 38.51 23.13 7.49
N PHE A 6 37.71 22.07 7.45
CA PHE A 6 36.59 21.91 8.35
C PHE A 6 37.09 21.98 9.82
N PRO A 7 36.39 22.67 10.73
CA PRO A 7 36.81 22.77 12.14
C PRO A 7 36.96 21.41 12.82
N LEU A 8 37.85 21.32 13.81
CA LEU A 8 38.06 20.10 14.58
C LEU A 8 36.91 19.91 15.60
N PRO A 9 36.54 18.67 15.96
CA PRO A 9 35.40 18.40 16.84
C PRO A 9 35.40 19.07 18.21
N ASP A 10 36.56 19.53 18.68
CA ASP A 10 36.79 20.16 19.98
C ASP A 10 36.78 21.70 19.95
N THR A 11 36.46 22.31 18.80
CA THR A 11 36.42 23.78 18.67
C THR A 11 35.00 24.34 18.73
N PRO A 12 34.80 25.56 19.27
CA PRO A 12 33.49 26.21 19.32
C PRO A 12 32.83 26.38 17.94
N GLU A 13 33.63 26.54 16.89
CA GLU A 13 33.14 26.66 15.51
C GLU A 13 32.51 25.35 15.01
N TYR A 14 33.03 24.20 15.46
CA TYR A 14 32.43 22.91 15.13
C TYR A 14 31.05 22.76 15.76
N ASP A 15 30.92 23.13 17.04
CA ASP A 15 29.64 23.07 17.75
C ASP A 15 28.60 24.00 17.13
N ASP A 16 28.98 25.22 16.73
CA ASP A 16 28.10 26.16 16.01
C ASP A 16 27.58 25.55 14.69
N ILE A 17 28.49 25.01 13.87
CA ILE A 17 28.14 24.40 12.58
C ILE A 17 27.22 23.20 12.80
N LYS A 18 27.51 22.36 13.80
CA LYS A 18 26.71 21.19 14.13
C LYS A 18 25.29 21.62 14.49
N VAL A 19 25.11 22.56 15.41
CA VAL A 19 23.78 23.02 15.84
C VAL A 19 23.00 23.62 14.66
N ARG A 20 23.62 24.55 13.91
CA ARG A 20 22.98 25.20 12.75
C ARG A 20 22.59 24.19 11.68
N TRP A 21 23.44 23.19 11.40
CA TRP A 21 23.16 22.16 10.42
C TRP A 21 22.06 21.19 10.88
N GLU A 22 22.15 20.67 12.11
CA GLU A 22 21.17 19.74 12.68
C GLU A 22 19.77 20.38 12.76
N ASN A 23 19.69 21.68 13.04
CA ASN A 23 18.43 22.43 13.13
C ASN A 23 17.90 22.97 11.79
N ASN A 24 18.57 22.71 10.66
CA ASN A 24 18.22 23.26 9.34
C ASN A 24 18.31 24.81 9.25
N GLU A 25 19.19 25.45 10.02
CA GLU A 25 19.33 26.91 10.05
C GLU A 25 20.28 27.44 8.96
N VAL A 26 21.10 26.58 8.37
CA VAL A 26 22.04 26.93 7.29
C VAL A 26 21.94 25.96 6.13
N GLU A 27 21.97 26.48 4.90
CA GLU A 27 22.03 25.66 3.70
C GLU A 27 23.46 25.26 3.33
N LEU A 28 23.62 24.10 2.68
CA LEU A 28 24.94 23.54 2.34
C LEU A 28 25.83 24.50 1.54
N GLY A 29 25.23 25.26 0.61
CA GLY A 29 25.95 26.23 -0.21
C GLY A 29 26.45 27.45 0.58
N GLN A 30 25.70 27.89 1.59
CA GLN A 30 26.11 28.99 2.47
C GLN A 30 27.26 28.55 3.36
N LEU A 31 27.13 27.38 3.97
CA LEU A 31 28.17 26.79 4.82
C LEU A 31 29.48 26.55 4.04
N ALA A 32 29.38 26.08 2.78
CA ALA A 32 30.54 25.94 1.90
C ALA A 32 31.26 27.27 1.64
N LYS A 33 30.51 28.36 1.44
CA LYS A 33 31.08 29.70 1.23
C LYS A 33 31.75 30.24 2.50
N GLU A 34 31.14 30.07 3.67
CA GLU A 34 31.71 30.48 4.98
C GLU A 34 33.05 29.79 5.24
N LEU A 35 33.12 28.48 4.98
CA LEU A 35 34.31 27.67 5.20
C LEU A 35 35.35 27.80 4.09
N GLY A 36 35.02 28.45 2.96
CA GLY A 36 35.90 28.49 1.79
C GLY A 36 36.16 27.12 1.19
N MET A 37 35.17 26.23 1.26
CA MET A 37 35.23 24.83 0.79
C MET A 37 34.23 24.60 -0.34
N THR A 38 34.36 23.48 -1.07
CA THR A 38 33.31 23.07 -2.02
C THR A 38 32.15 22.40 -1.28
N PRO A 39 30.89 22.50 -1.76
CA PRO A 39 29.74 21.83 -1.12
C PRO A 39 29.94 20.32 -0.93
N LYS A 40 30.63 19.67 -1.87
CA LYS A 40 30.96 18.24 -1.78
C LYS A 40 31.90 17.94 -0.60
N ALA A 41 32.92 18.76 -0.39
CA ALA A 41 33.88 18.59 0.70
C ALA A 41 33.23 18.83 2.08
N VAL A 42 32.35 19.82 2.19
CA VAL A 42 31.57 20.08 3.41
C VAL A 42 30.62 18.91 3.70
N LYS A 43 29.90 18.41 2.69
CA LYS A 43 29.01 17.25 2.85
C LYS A 43 29.76 15.99 3.31
N SER A 44 30.95 15.73 2.75
CA SER A 44 31.81 14.63 3.21
C SER A 44 32.19 14.83 4.66
N SER A 45 32.70 16.01 5.02
CA SER A 45 33.16 16.32 6.38
C SER A 45 32.02 16.18 7.41
N LEU A 46 30.81 16.66 7.10
CA LEU A 46 29.64 16.47 7.96
C LEU A 46 29.30 14.99 8.17
N THR A 47 29.38 14.19 7.11
CA THR A 47 29.13 12.73 7.16
C THR A 47 30.20 12.02 7.99
N ASP A 48 31.48 12.34 7.74
CA ASP A 48 32.64 11.75 8.41
C ASP A 48 32.63 12.06 9.92
N ASN A 49 32.08 13.21 10.31
CA ASN A 49 31.91 13.64 11.69
C ASN A 49 30.55 13.24 12.31
N GLY A 50 29.71 12.49 11.58
CA GLY A 50 28.42 11.99 12.09
C GLY A 50 27.35 13.06 12.33
N ILE A 51 27.50 14.25 11.75
CA ILE A 51 26.55 15.36 11.88
C ILE A 51 25.39 15.13 10.89
N LYS A 52 24.19 14.85 11.39
CA LYS A 52 23.01 14.53 10.56
C LYS A 52 21.98 15.65 10.62
N ARG A 53 21.42 16.03 9.47
CA ARG A 53 20.33 17.01 9.40
C ARG A 53 19.09 16.39 10.06
N LYS A 54 18.38 17.08 10.97
CA LYS A 54 17.07 16.59 11.43
C LYS A 54 16.12 16.64 10.24
N ASP A 55 15.62 15.48 9.83
CA ASP A 55 14.63 15.40 8.75
C ASP A 55 13.42 16.23 9.14
N LYS A 56 13.25 17.37 8.46
CA LYS A 56 12.08 18.23 8.64
C LYS A 56 10.91 17.64 7.85
N MET A 57 10.55 16.38 8.10
CA MET A 57 9.23 15.88 7.71
C MET A 57 8.22 16.41 8.71
N VAL A 58 7.86 17.69 8.54
CA VAL A 58 6.64 18.21 9.14
C VAL A 58 5.51 17.81 8.20
N TYR A 59 4.92 16.64 8.45
CA TYR A 59 3.58 16.35 7.96
C TYR A 59 2.66 17.36 8.64
N GLN A 60 2.33 18.46 7.95
CA GLN A 60 1.13 19.19 8.30
C GLN A 60 -0.03 18.28 7.93
N ALA A 61 -0.52 17.51 8.91
CA ALA A 61 -1.85 16.95 8.84
C ALA A 61 -2.80 18.15 8.77
N THR A 62 -3.11 18.60 7.55
CA THR A 62 -4.25 19.47 7.32
C THR A 62 -5.43 18.77 7.97
N ALA A 63 -6.09 19.46 8.89
CA ALA A 63 -7.26 18.98 9.60
C ALA A 63 -8.15 18.21 8.62
N ARG A 64 -8.55 16.99 9.01
CA ARG A 64 -9.47 16.14 8.25
C ARG A 64 -10.80 16.88 8.12
N GLU A 65 -10.92 17.74 7.12
CA GLU A 65 -12.20 17.96 6.48
C GLU A 65 -12.59 16.61 5.90
N ASP A 66 -13.78 16.12 6.24
CA ASP A 66 -14.31 14.85 5.80
C ASP A 66 -14.10 14.70 4.29
N MET A 67 -13.03 13.99 3.90
CA MET A 67 -12.78 13.65 2.52
C MET A 67 -13.85 12.63 2.14
N VAL A 68 -15.03 13.15 1.75
CA VAL A 68 -16.04 12.39 1.02
C VAL A 68 -15.40 12.06 -0.32
N VAL A 69 -14.66 10.96 -0.37
CA VAL A 69 -14.18 10.39 -1.62
C VAL A 69 -15.44 9.96 -2.36
N ASN A 70 -15.82 10.73 -3.38
CA ASN A 70 -16.96 10.43 -4.23
C ASN A 70 -16.60 9.23 -5.11
N LEU A 71 -16.73 8.02 -4.53
CA LEU A 71 -16.51 6.76 -5.23
C LEU A 71 -17.62 6.60 -6.28
N PRO A 72 -17.32 6.04 -7.46
CA PRO A 72 -18.34 5.76 -8.45
C PRO A 72 -19.45 4.86 -7.85
N PRO A 73 -20.71 5.04 -8.27
CA PRO A 73 -21.81 4.24 -7.74
C PRO A 73 -21.59 2.76 -8.07
N VAL A 74 -21.46 1.94 -7.03
CA VAL A 74 -21.34 0.48 -7.15
C VAL A 74 -22.70 -0.10 -7.52
N LYS A 75 -22.76 -0.84 -8.63
CA LYS A 75 -23.98 -1.57 -9.03
C LYS A 75 -24.10 -2.86 -8.23
N ILE A 76 -24.85 -2.80 -7.13
CA ILE A 76 -25.15 -3.90 -6.22
C ILE A 76 -26.18 -4.86 -6.87
N ARG A 77 -25.87 -6.16 -6.96
CA ARG A 77 -26.75 -7.20 -7.56
C ARG A 77 -27.49 -8.01 -6.49
N GLN A 78 -28.81 -7.83 -6.37
CA GLN A 78 -29.59 -8.52 -5.34
C GLN A 78 -29.58 -10.06 -5.46
N TYR A 79 -29.52 -10.75 -4.32
CA TYR A 79 -29.53 -12.21 -4.22
C TYR A 79 -30.31 -12.72 -3.00
N LYS A 80 -30.95 -13.90 -3.13
CA LYS A 80 -31.71 -14.57 -2.05
C LYS A 80 -31.00 -15.88 -1.66
N ILE A 81 -30.66 -16.02 -0.39
CA ILE A 81 -30.05 -17.23 0.19
C ILE A 81 -31.15 -18.29 0.40
N SER A 82 -30.87 -19.56 0.08
CA SER A 82 -31.80 -20.67 0.36
C SER A 82 -31.37 -21.43 1.60
N ASP A 83 -32.22 -21.51 2.61
CA ASP A 83 -32.00 -22.32 3.81
C ASP A 83 -32.30 -23.80 3.48
N LYS A 84 -31.26 -24.64 3.44
CA LYS A 84 -31.42 -26.10 3.36
C LYS A 84 -30.72 -26.78 4.54
N GLU A 85 -31.30 -27.89 4.98
CA GLU A 85 -30.75 -28.76 6.02
C GLU A 85 -29.64 -29.64 5.43
N GLY A 86 -28.40 -29.39 5.84
CA GLY A 86 -27.19 -30.13 5.47
C GLY A 86 -25.98 -29.60 6.24
N ASP A 87 -24.86 -30.32 6.22
CA ASP A 87 -23.62 -29.86 6.87
C ASP A 87 -23.18 -28.51 6.27
N GLU A 88 -22.77 -27.60 7.15
CA GLU A 88 -22.34 -26.26 6.75
C GLU A 88 -20.93 -26.31 6.16
N GLU A 89 -20.81 -25.83 4.93
CA GLU A 89 -19.56 -25.79 4.18
C GLU A 89 -19.09 -24.35 4.01
N VAL A 90 -17.77 -24.16 3.89
CA VAL A 90 -17.14 -22.85 3.69
C VAL A 90 -16.42 -22.82 2.35
N VAL A 91 -16.58 -21.73 1.61
CA VAL A 91 -15.87 -21.54 0.33
C VAL A 91 -14.60 -20.73 0.57
N ILE A 92 -13.51 -21.12 -0.08
CA ILE A 92 -12.27 -20.34 -0.10
C ILE A 92 -12.08 -19.78 -1.50
N LEU A 93 -12.02 -18.45 -1.60
CA LEU A 93 -11.66 -17.74 -2.82
C LEU A 93 -10.21 -17.27 -2.71
N HIS A 94 -9.30 -18.00 -3.33
CA HIS A 94 -7.89 -17.64 -3.38
C HIS A 94 -7.59 -16.77 -4.60
N ALA A 95 -6.92 -15.64 -4.40
CA ALA A 95 -6.54 -14.70 -5.44
C ALA A 95 -5.15 -14.12 -5.19
N SER A 96 -4.38 -13.92 -6.26
CA SER A 96 -3.02 -13.42 -6.24
C SER A 96 -2.67 -12.77 -7.58
N ASP A 97 -1.53 -12.06 -7.63
CA ASP A 97 -0.87 -11.65 -8.88
C ASP A 97 -1.78 -10.86 -9.83
N GLY A 98 -2.59 -9.96 -9.27
CA GLY A 98 -3.51 -9.13 -10.04
C GLY A 98 -2.80 -8.14 -10.96
N HIS A 99 -1.64 -7.63 -10.54
CA HIS A 99 -0.81 -6.66 -11.26
C HIS A 99 -1.60 -5.50 -11.90
N ALA A 100 -2.51 -4.91 -11.13
CA ALA A 100 -3.29 -3.76 -11.59
C ALA A 100 -2.36 -2.65 -12.11
N GLY A 101 -2.64 -2.17 -13.33
CA GLY A 101 -1.84 -1.14 -13.99
C GLY A 101 -0.73 -1.65 -14.91
N LYS A 102 -0.44 -2.96 -14.94
CA LYS A 102 0.47 -3.55 -15.93
C LYS A 102 -0.13 -3.45 -17.33
N ILE A 103 0.71 -3.09 -18.29
CA ILE A 103 0.43 -3.11 -19.72
C ILE A 103 1.28 -4.22 -20.35
N THR A 104 0.62 -5.08 -21.12
CA THR A 104 1.27 -6.04 -22.01
C THR A 104 0.52 -6.07 -23.34
N ARG A 105 1.00 -6.87 -24.31
CA ARG A 105 0.30 -7.06 -25.59
C ARG A 105 -1.15 -7.53 -25.43
N SER A 106 -1.47 -8.27 -24.36
CA SER A 106 -2.78 -8.88 -24.14
C SER A 106 -3.42 -8.51 -22.79
N PHE A 107 -2.88 -7.50 -22.10
CA PHE A 107 -3.33 -7.12 -20.77
C PHE A 107 -3.21 -5.61 -20.57
N ASN A 108 -4.25 -5.02 -19.98
CA ASN A 108 -4.33 -3.64 -19.55
C ASN A 108 -5.40 -3.54 -18.45
N LYS A 109 -5.69 -2.32 -17.96
CA LYS A 109 -6.68 -2.10 -16.90
C LYS A 109 -8.10 -2.60 -17.23
N ASP A 110 -8.52 -2.57 -18.50
CA ASP A 110 -9.86 -2.99 -18.89
C ASP A 110 -9.94 -4.52 -18.91
N VAL A 111 -8.90 -5.18 -19.42
CA VAL A 111 -8.76 -6.64 -19.31
C VAL A 111 -8.71 -7.10 -17.85
N TYR A 112 -8.00 -6.36 -16.98
CA TYR A 112 -7.99 -6.63 -15.54
C TYR A 112 -9.41 -6.55 -14.94
N ARG A 113 -10.15 -5.48 -15.22
CA ARG A 113 -11.55 -5.32 -14.78
C ARG A 113 -12.42 -6.48 -15.23
N ASP A 114 -12.34 -6.84 -16.51
CA ASP A 114 -13.14 -7.93 -17.07
C ASP A 114 -12.81 -9.26 -16.41
N ARG A 115 -11.52 -9.54 -16.15
CA ARG A 115 -11.06 -10.76 -15.46
C ARG A 115 -11.49 -10.81 -14.01
N MET A 116 -11.44 -9.70 -13.27
CA MET A 116 -11.96 -9.63 -11.89
C MET A 116 -13.46 -9.95 -11.85
N GLY A 117 -14.23 -9.41 -12.80
CA GLY A 117 -15.64 -9.76 -12.97
C GLY A 117 -15.84 -11.24 -13.29
N GLN A 118 -15.10 -11.79 -14.26
CA GLN A 118 -15.17 -13.20 -14.65
C GLN A 118 -14.81 -14.15 -13.49
N MET A 119 -13.79 -13.81 -12.70
CA MET A 119 -13.40 -14.57 -11.51
C MET A 119 -14.59 -14.67 -10.53
N PHE A 120 -15.20 -13.53 -10.23
CA PHE A 120 -16.36 -13.47 -9.34
C PHE A 120 -17.56 -14.28 -9.89
N GLU A 121 -17.96 -14.05 -11.15
CA GLU A 121 -19.10 -14.77 -11.74
C GLU A 121 -18.87 -16.29 -11.76
N SER A 122 -17.64 -16.72 -12.07
CA SER A 122 -17.27 -18.13 -12.09
C SER A 122 -17.33 -18.73 -10.68
N ALA A 123 -16.77 -18.05 -9.68
CA ALA A 123 -16.83 -18.48 -8.29
C ALA A 123 -18.28 -18.61 -7.79
N ILE A 124 -19.12 -17.59 -8.04
CA ILE A 124 -20.53 -17.63 -7.66
C ILE A 124 -21.30 -18.72 -8.40
N THR A 125 -20.98 -18.98 -9.66
CA THR A 125 -21.59 -20.08 -10.43
C THR A 125 -21.31 -21.42 -9.77
N ILE A 126 -20.05 -21.68 -9.38
CA ILE A 126 -19.66 -22.89 -8.65
C ILE A 126 -20.39 -22.97 -7.31
N VAL A 127 -20.40 -21.88 -6.53
CA VAL A 127 -21.09 -21.81 -5.23
C VAL A 127 -22.58 -22.14 -5.39
N LYS A 128 -23.26 -21.58 -6.39
CA LYS A 128 -24.68 -21.84 -6.66
C LYS A 128 -24.95 -23.31 -7.01
N LEU A 129 -24.03 -23.97 -7.71
CA LEU A 129 -24.14 -25.40 -8.00
C LEU A 129 -24.00 -26.22 -6.72
N HIS A 130 -23.00 -25.93 -5.89
CA HIS A 130 -22.77 -26.62 -4.62
C HIS A 130 -23.87 -26.36 -3.59
N ARG A 131 -24.47 -25.17 -3.58
CA ARG A 131 -25.61 -24.82 -2.71
C ARG A 131 -26.87 -25.66 -2.97
N LYS A 132 -26.92 -26.42 -4.06
CA LYS A 132 -27.99 -27.40 -4.27
C LYS A 132 -27.90 -28.57 -3.28
N MET A 133 -26.68 -28.86 -2.80
CA MET A 133 -26.33 -30.00 -1.95
C MET A 133 -25.93 -29.59 -0.53
N TYR A 134 -25.19 -28.49 -0.37
CA TYR A 134 -24.63 -28.06 0.92
C TYR A 134 -25.11 -26.66 1.31
N SER A 135 -25.18 -26.39 2.62
CA SER A 135 -25.42 -25.04 3.11
C SER A 135 -24.11 -24.27 3.14
N ILE A 136 -23.90 -23.38 2.15
CA ILE A 136 -22.70 -22.54 2.08
C ILE A 136 -23.08 -21.12 2.45
N ARG A 137 -22.81 -20.73 3.69
CA ARG A 137 -23.12 -19.39 4.21
C ARG A 137 -21.92 -18.46 4.30
N LYS A 138 -20.71 -19.01 4.30
CA LYS A 138 -19.47 -18.24 4.50
C LYS A 138 -18.51 -18.38 3.32
N VAL A 139 -17.75 -17.32 3.07
CA VAL A 139 -16.61 -17.31 2.17
C VAL A 139 -15.40 -16.71 2.87
N VAL A 140 -14.23 -17.33 2.68
CA VAL A 140 -12.93 -16.80 3.07
C VAL A 140 -12.18 -16.40 1.81
N VAL A 141 -11.88 -15.12 1.65
CA VAL A 141 -11.08 -14.59 0.56
C VAL A 141 -9.63 -14.57 1.01
N VAL A 142 -8.77 -15.35 0.37
CA VAL A 142 -7.33 -15.36 0.63
C VAL A 142 -6.64 -14.58 -0.50
N ASN A 143 -6.22 -13.36 -0.21
CA ASN A 143 -5.49 -12.49 -1.13
C ASN A 143 -4.00 -12.53 -0.79
N THR A 144 -3.18 -13.14 -1.64
CA THR A 144 -1.74 -13.29 -1.38
C THR A 144 -0.87 -12.21 -2.01
N GLY A 145 -1.45 -11.05 -2.32
CA GLY A 145 -0.71 -9.86 -2.71
C GLY A 145 -0.44 -9.74 -4.22
N ASP A 146 0.46 -8.82 -4.55
CA ASP A 146 0.78 -8.42 -5.93
C ASP A 146 -0.48 -7.94 -6.67
N ASN A 147 -1.36 -7.26 -5.94
CA ASN A 147 -2.60 -6.70 -6.51
C ASN A 147 -2.32 -5.56 -7.46
N ASN A 148 -1.18 -4.88 -7.29
CA ASN A 148 -0.74 -3.76 -8.10
C ASN A 148 0.62 -4.09 -8.73
N GLN A 149 0.89 -3.52 -9.90
CA GLN A 149 2.18 -3.69 -10.56
C GLN A 149 3.31 -2.93 -9.85
N GLY A 150 2.98 -1.79 -9.22
CA GLY A 150 3.96 -0.90 -8.62
C GLY A 150 4.78 -0.13 -9.65
N GLU A 151 5.79 0.59 -9.18
CA GLU A 151 6.69 1.42 -10.02
C GLU A 151 8.13 0.89 -10.06
N ASN A 152 8.45 -0.13 -9.25
CA ASN A 152 9.83 -0.54 -9.04
C ASN A 152 10.40 -1.34 -10.23
N PRO A 153 11.44 -0.84 -10.93
CA PRO A 153 12.04 -1.54 -12.06
C PRO A 153 12.68 -2.89 -11.69
N HIS A 154 13.13 -3.02 -10.43
CA HIS A 154 13.70 -4.27 -9.93
C HIS A 154 12.68 -5.38 -9.75
N GLN A 155 11.38 -5.05 -9.81
CA GLN A 155 10.25 -5.96 -9.72
C GLN A 155 9.46 -5.99 -11.04
N GLY A 156 10.12 -5.75 -12.17
CA GLY A 156 9.52 -5.97 -13.50
C GLY A 156 8.63 -4.83 -14.02
N SER A 157 8.60 -3.67 -13.35
CA SER A 157 8.00 -2.45 -13.89
C SER A 157 8.98 -1.75 -14.84
N VAL A 158 8.83 -2.00 -16.14
CA VAL A 158 9.60 -1.32 -17.19
C VAL A 158 8.90 -0.02 -17.60
N ILE A 159 9.67 1.01 -17.97
CA ILE A 159 9.10 2.24 -18.52
C ILE A 159 8.26 1.89 -19.75
N GLY A 160 6.99 2.31 -19.75
CA GLY A 160 6.02 2.01 -20.80
C GLY A 160 5.14 0.78 -20.55
N ASP A 161 5.49 -0.07 -19.58
CA ASP A 161 4.68 -1.23 -19.18
C ASP A 161 3.71 -0.93 -18.04
N VAL A 162 3.64 0.33 -17.59
CA VAL A 162 2.80 0.76 -16.49
C VAL A 162 2.03 2.01 -16.90
N GLU A 163 0.71 1.97 -16.78
CA GLU A 163 -0.16 3.05 -17.27
C GLU A 163 -0.13 4.30 -16.38
N MET A 164 0.05 4.11 -15.08
CA MET A 164 -0.05 5.16 -14.07
C MET A 164 0.78 4.84 -12.84
N GLY A 165 1.03 5.85 -12.01
CA GLY A 165 1.79 5.67 -10.78
C GLY A 165 1.13 4.69 -9.81
N ALA A 166 1.91 4.03 -8.97
CA ALA A 166 1.48 2.96 -8.07
C ALA A 166 0.33 3.39 -7.16
N ARG A 167 0.37 4.62 -6.62
CA ARG A 167 -0.75 5.20 -5.86
C ARG A 167 -2.05 5.21 -6.67
N ASP A 168 -1.97 5.57 -7.95
CA ASP A 168 -3.13 5.68 -8.83
C ASP A 168 -3.62 4.30 -9.28
N GLN A 169 -2.72 3.31 -9.41
CA GLN A 169 -3.09 1.90 -9.60
C GLN A 169 -3.96 1.41 -8.44
N VAL A 170 -3.56 1.67 -7.18
CA VAL A 170 -4.36 1.32 -6.00
C VAL A 170 -5.71 2.04 -6.05
N LYS A 171 -5.69 3.37 -6.22
CA LYS A 171 -6.87 4.23 -6.06
C LYS A 171 -7.91 4.01 -7.15
N TYR A 172 -7.50 3.92 -8.40
CA TYR A 172 -8.41 3.96 -9.55
C TYR A 172 -8.63 2.60 -10.22
N ILE A 173 -7.80 1.60 -9.92
CA ILE A 173 -7.90 0.26 -10.51
C ILE A 173 -8.15 -0.79 -9.44
N ALA A 174 -7.18 -1.09 -8.56
CA ALA A 174 -7.28 -2.23 -7.67
C ALA A 174 -8.41 -2.07 -6.64
N ALA A 175 -8.48 -0.93 -5.94
CA ALA A 175 -9.48 -0.74 -4.88
C ALA A 175 -10.92 -0.78 -5.40
N PRO A 176 -11.31 -0.07 -6.49
CA PRO A 176 -12.67 -0.19 -7.03
C PRO A 176 -13.05 -1.61 -7.42
N MET A 177 -12.16 -2.36 -8.08
CA MET A 177 -12.45 -3.73 -8.54
C MET A 177 -12.63 -4.70 -7.38
N TRP A 178 -11.80 -4.58 -6.35
CA TRP A 178 -11.94 -5.39 -5.15
C TRP A 178 -13.15 -4.99 -4.32
N ASN A 179 -13.49 -3.71 -4.22
CA ASN A 179 -14.71 -3.26 -3.56
C ASN A 179 -15.97 -3.81 -4.25
N ASP A 180 -15.97 -3.87 -5.59
CA ASP A 180 -17.05 -4.49 -6.36
C ASP A 180 -17.17 -5.99 -6.03
N VAL A 181 -16.05 -6.72 -5.97
CA VAL A 181 -16.03 -8.14 -5.60
C VAL A 181 -16.51 -8.33 -4.17
N LEU A 182 -15.93 -7.64 -3.18
CA LEU A 182 -16.27 -7.78 -1.77
C LEU A 182 -17.71 -7.38 -1.48
N GLY A 183 -18.18 -6.27 -2.05
CA GLY A 183 -19.57 -5.83 -1.95
C GLY A 183 -20.54 -6.83 -2.57
N SER A 184 -20.14 -7.52 -3.63
CA SER A 184 -20.95 -8.57 -4.25
C SER A 184 -20.93 -9.87 -3.42
N LEU A 185 -19.79 -10.25 -2.84
CA LEU A 185 -19.70 -11.39 -1.92
C LEU A 185 -20.59 -11.18 -0.68
N LYS A 186 -20.59 -9.98 -0.08
CA LYS A 186 -21.47 -9.64 1.06
C LYS A 186 -22.97 -9.80 0.77
N GLN A 187 -23.38 -9.84 -0.50
CA GLN A 187 -24.77 -10.11 -0.88
C GLN A 187 -25.06 -11.60 -1.08
N HIS A 188 -24.02 -12.39 -1.35
CA HIS A 188 -24.15 -13.82 -1.60
C HIS A 188 -23.91 -14.66 -0.35
N PHE A 189 -23.21 -14.16 0.66
CA PHE A 189 -22.79 -14.89 1.86
C PHE A 189 -23.17 -14.11 3.11
N ASP A 190 -23.56 -14.82 4.16
CA ASP A 190 -23.84 -14.26 5.49
C ASP A 190 -22.55 -13.81 6.18
N GLY A 191 -21.45 -14.54 5.93
CA GLY A 191 -20.12 -14.22 6.43
C GLY A 191 -19.12 -14.14 5.29
N VAL A 192 -18.34 -13.05 5.27
CA VAL A 192 -17.21 -12.89 4.36
C VAL A 192 -16.02 -12.53 5.24
N GLU A 193 -14.99 -13.35 5.21
CA GLU A 193 -13.70 -13.09 5.84
C GLU A 193 -12.67 -12.80 4.74
N MET A 194 -11.80 -11.83 4.96
CA MET A 194 -10.70 -11.53 4.05
C MET A 194 -9.36 -11.68 4.76
N GLN A 195 -8.50 -12.51 4.20
CA GLN A 195 -7.13 -12.74 4.63
C GLN A 195 -6.17 -12.14 3.61
N CYS A 196 -5.33 -11.23 4.06
CA CYS A 196 -4.53 -10.38 3.18
C CYS A 196 -3.04 -10.51 3.50
N TYR A 197 -2.25 -10.91 2.50
CA TYR A 197 -0.80 -11.01 2.58
C TYR A 197 -0.18 -10.05 1.56
N PRO A 198 0.77 -9.19 1.93
CA PRO A 198 1.40 -8.29 0.96
C PRO A 198 2.34 -9.07 0.04
N GLY A 199 2.30 -8.73 -1.26
CA GLY A 199 3.21 -9.26 -2.26
C GLY A 199 4.51 -8.47 -2.32
N ASN A 200 5.37 -8.82 -3.28
CA ASN A 200 6.66 -8.17 -3.44
C ASN A 200 6.62 -6.95 -4.39
N HIS A 201 5.72 -6.90 -5.38
CA HIS A 201 5.60 -5.82 -6.36
C HIS A 201 5.13 -4.50 -5.74
N GLY A 202 4.44 -4.60 -4.61
CA GLY A 202 3.95 -3.46 -3.84
C GLY A 202 5.03 -2.70 -3.07
N HIS A 203 6.26 -3.21 -2.98
CA HIS A 203 7.23 -2.76 -1.98
C HIS A 203 8.60 -2.38 -2.59
N ASP A 204 9.04 -1.15 -2.33
CA ASP A 204 10.43 -0.74 -2.56
C ASP A 204 11.30 -1.12 -1.36
N LYS A 205 12.42 -1.81 -1.61
CA LYS A 205 13.39 -2.22 -0.58
C LYS A 205 14.01 -1.04 0.18
N LEU A 206 14.02 0.15 -0.42
CA LEU A 206 14.52 1.37 0.23
C LEU A 206 13.44 2.07 1.06
N ALA A 207 12.18 1.69 0.89
CA ALA A 207 11.06 2.24 1.65
C ALA A 207 10.78 1.40 2.91
N PRO A 208 10.16 2.00 3.95
CA PRO A 208 9.62 1.23 5.07
C PRO A 208 8.64 0.16 4.58
N ALA A 209 8.58 -0.98 5.27
CA ALA A 209 7.65 -2.08 4.94
C ALA A 209 6.17 -1.63 4.91
N THR A 210 5.81 -0.65 5.74
CA THR A 210 4.47 -0.04 5.80
C THR A 210 4.12 0.78 4.56
N SER A 211 5.08 1.09 3.68
CA SER A 211 4.85 1.80 2.42
C SER A 211 4.42 0.87 1.28
N SER A 212 4.12 -0.40 1.57
CA SER A 212 3.64 -1.35 0.56
C SER A 212 2.29 -0.92 -0.02
N TYR A 213 2.18 -0.91 -1.35
CA TYR A 213 0.95 -0.58 -2.05
C TYR A 213 -0.18 -1.60 -1.80
N ASP A 214 0.15 -2.85 -1.48
CA ASP A 214 -0.84 -3.83 -1.03
C ASP A 214 -1.40 -3.44 0.35
N LEU A 215 -0.56 -2.99 1.29
CA LEU A 215 -1.04 -2.50 2.59
C LEU A 215 -1.96 -1.28 2.42
N MET A 216 -1.62 -0.36 1.50
CA MET A 216 -2.50 0.77 1.18
C MET A 216 -3.86 0.31 0.61
N LEU A 217 -3.88 -0.75 -0.19
CA LEU A 217 -5.11 -1.34 -0.72
C LEU A 217 -5.93 -1.99 0.39
N TYR A 218 -5.26 -2.66 1.33
CA TYR A 218 -5.86 -3.32 2.48
C TYR A 218 -6.50 -2.33 3.46
N ASP A 219 -5.85 -1.20 3.73
CA ASP A 219 -6.46 -0.10 4.49
C ASP A 219 -7.74 0.41 3.81
N ARG A 220 -7.80 0.39 2.47
CA ARG A 220 -9.01 0.76 1.72
C ARG A 220 -10.12 -0.27 1.88
N TYR A 221 -9.81 -1.56 1.96
CA TYR A 221 -10.80 -2.59 2.26
C TYR A 221 -11.38 -2.41 3.65
N LEU A 222 -10.54 -2.13 4.64
CA LEU A 222 -10.99 -1.85 6.00
C LEU A 222 -11.93 -0.64 6.04
N CYS A 223 -11.54 0.46 5.39
CA CYS A 223 -12.40 1.65 5.26
C CYS A 223 -13.72 1.37 4.53
N PHE A 224 -13.70 0.53 3.47
CA PHE A 224 -14.89 0.18 2.71
C PHE A 224 -15.85 -0.71 3.50
N THR A 225 -15.31 -1.64 4.28
CA THR A 225 -16.09 -2.65 4.99
C THR A 225 -16.58 -2.14 6.35
N GLY A 226 -15.87 -1.18 6.95
CA GLY A 226 -16.15 -0.61 8.26
C GLY A 226 -15.95 -1.60 9.41
N ASP A 227 -15.32 -2.75 9.15
CA ASP A 227 -15.31 -3.89 10.05
C ASP A 227 -13.90 -4.49 10.10
N ALA A 228 -13.24 -4.34 11.26
CA ALA A 228 -11.91 -4.88 11.50
C ALA A 228 -11.92 -6.40 11.67
N GLU A 229 -13.05 -7.02 12.04
CA GLU A 229 -13.16 -8.48 12.12
C GLU A 229 -13.33 -9.12 10.74
N PHE A 230 -13.88 -8.37 9.77
CA PHE A 230 -14.00 -8.76 8.37
C PHE A 230 -12.64 -8.95 7.69
N THR A 231 -11.61 -8.20 8.10
CA THR A 231 -10.29 -8.23 7.47
C THR A 231 -9.25 -8.70 8.47
N ARG A 232 -8.80 -9.95 8.33
CA ARG A 232 -7.66 -10.48 9.09
C ARG A 232 -6.38 -10.32 8.30
N PHE A 233 -5.44 -9.59 8.87
CA PHE A 233 -4.10 -9.48 8.32
C PHE A 233 -3.21 -10.51 9.01
N GLU A 234 -2.89 -11.59 8.31
CA GLU A 234 -1.91 -12.55 8.77
C GLU A 234 -0.66 -12.38 7.91
N GLY A 235 0.49 -12.18 8.55
CA GLY A 235 1.75 -11.96 7.87
C GLY A 235 2.90 -12.06 8.86
N PRO A 236 4.12 -12.45 8.43
CA PRO A 236 5.19 -12.92 9.32
C PRO A 236 5.75 -11.90 10.34
N ALA A 237 5.17 -10.70 10.47
CA ALA A 237 5.52 -9.74 11.52
C ALA A 237 4.45 -8.67 11.81
N TRP A 238 3.22 -8.77 11.28
CA TRP A 238 2.25 -7.67 11.33
C TRP A 238 0.91 -8.15 11.86
N ASN A 239 0.81 -8.28 13.18
CA ASN A 239 -0.49 -8.34 13.84
C ASN A 239 -1.09 -6.92 13.72
N TYR A 240 -2.05 -6.72 12.82
CA TYR A 240 -2.69 -5.40 12.63
C TYR A 240 -3.37 -4.91 13.91
N LYS A 241 -3.76 -5.83 14.81
CA LYS A 241 -4.21 -5.51 16.18
C LYS A 241 -3.22 -4.63 16.94
N ASP A 242 -1.91 -4.89 16.81
CA ASP A 242 -0.87 -4.14 17.53
C ASP A 242 -0.65 -2.74 16.95
N VAL A 243 -1.09 -2.48 15.71
CA VAL A 243 -0.97 -1.17 15.04
C VAL A 243 -2.20 -0.30 15.31
N VAL A 244 -3.40 -0.92 15.39
CA VAL A 244 -4.65 -0.19 15.66
C VAL A 244 -4.76 0.18 17.14
N ASP A 245 -4.24 -0.63 18.07
CA ASP A 245 -4.27 -0.33 19.51
C ASP A 245 -3.25 0.75 19.96
N HIS A 246 -2.53 1.39 19.02
CA HIS A 246 -1.54 2.45 19.27
C HIS A 246 -1.85 3.79 18.59
N TYR A 247 -3.08 3.96 18.09
CA TYR A 247 -3.65 5.24 17.62
C TYR A 247 -4.99 5.54 18.28
#